data_AF-E2CEF6-F1
#
_entry.id   AF-E2CEF6-F1
#
_cell.length_a   1.000
_cell.length_b   1.000
_cell.length_c   1.000
_cell.angle_alpha   90.00
_cell.angle_beta   90.00
_cell.angle_gamma   90.00
#
_symmetry.space_group_name_H-M   'P 1'
#
loop_
_entity.id
_entity.type
_entity.pdbx_description
1 polymer ?
#
loop_
_entity_poly.entity_id
_entity_poly.type
_entity_poly.pdbx_seq_one_letter_code
_entity_poly.pdbx_strand_id
1 'polypeptide(L)'
;MSKYDPLREHLARLDDVVWAAKLNDVEEILGSNLPRSAREHRTWWANSGGSLVHQNAWLDAGWRVERTDLPRNVVVFRRLRIGGTSLAGGNGRANGRDSRSASEKQLSQTMASLRQPVTVTLRAEWSVMGEVQKVPCSESSVPLSSGILRITTLKDNVATTTIIPAQAVQAVYRQVRMALKDGDCGDGEVMDAEFKQALELSENVPAECDVVKPGNAWILTDGRGRKANFDDPEERDLVAQLLYIQEIQSGRKTRLLRVS
;
A
#
# COMPACT_ATOMS: atom_id res chain seq x y z
N MET A 1 10.07 -13.07 1.06
CA MET A 1 8.97 -13.68 1.83
C MET A 1 9.37 -13.73 3.30
N SER A 2 8.56 -13.14 4.17
CA SER A 2 8.72 -13.19 5.62
C SER A 2 8.31 -14.57 6.15
N LYS A 3 8.96 -15.03 7.22
CA LYS A 3 8.60 -16.25 7.95
C LYS A 3 7.12 -16.32 8.33
N TYR A 4 6.47 -15.16 8.52
CA TYR A 4 5.08 -15.07 8.98
C TYR A 4 4.05 -14.83 7.85
N ASP A 5 4.49 -14.82 6.59
CA ASP A 5 3.60 -14.68 5.43
C ASP A 5 2.48 -15.74 5.39
N PRO A 6 2.71 -17.03 5.72
CA PRO A 6 1.64 -18.04 5.73
C PRO A 6 0.51 -17.74 6.72
N LEU A 7 0.85 -17.20 7.90
CA LEU A 7 -0.15 -16.82 8.90
C LEU A 7 -0.99 -15.63 8.41
N ARG A 8 -0.35 -14.66 7.74
CA ARG A 8 -1.07 -13.55 7.10
C ARG A 8 -2.06 -14.06 6.06
N GLU A 9 -1.64 -14.95 5.17
CA GLU A 9 -2.48 -15.52 4.11
C GLU A 9 -3.61 -16.40 4.64
N HIS A 10 -3.37 -17.13 5.74
CA HIS A 10 -4.41 -17.88 6.43
C HIS A 10 -5.49 -16.93 6.98
N LEU A 11 -5.09 -15.96 7.79
CA LEU A 11 -6.00 -14.97 8.40
C LEU A 11 -6.77 -14.16 7.34
N ALA A 12 -6.12 -13.80 6.23
CA ALA A 12 -6.76 -13.07 5.14
C ALA A 12 -7.88 -13.87 4.44
N ARG A 13 -7.81 -15.21 4.47
CA ARG A 13 -8.79 -16.12 3.84
C ARG A 13 -9.93 -16.54 4.77
N LEU A 14 -9.82 -16.31 6.08
CA LEU A 14 -10.89 -16.63 7.02
C LEU A 14 -12.09 -15.69 6.82
N ASP A 15 -13.28 -16.27 6.68
CA ASP A 15 -14.55 -15.55 6.66
C ASP A 15 -15.07 -15.22 8.07
N ASP A 16 -14.43 -15.78 9.11
CA ASP A 16 -14.76 -15.55 10.52
C ASP A 16 -14.40 -14.13 11.01
N VAL A 17 -15.10 -13.68 12.04
CA VAL A 17 -14.78 -12.41 12.74
C VAL A 17 -13.81 -12.64 13.89
N VAL A 18 -13.80 -13.85 14.46
CA VAL A 18 -12.99 -14.24 15.61
C VAL A 18 -12.43 -15.62 15.34
N TRP A 19 -11.14 -15.79 15.54
CA TRP A 19 -10.47 -17.08 15.45
C TRP A 19 -9.66 -17.32 16.73
N ALA A 20 -10.03 -18.36 17.47
CA ALA A 20 -9.30 -18.81 18.64
C ALA A 20 -8.31 -19.91 18.23
N ALA A 21 -7.07 -19.51 17.97
CA ALA A 21 -6.02 -20.41 17.52
C ALA A 21 -5.31 -21.05 18.70
N LYS A 22 -5.03 -22.35 18.63
CA LYS A 22 -3.98 -22.93 19.48
C LYS A 22 -2.62 -22.53 18.90
N LEU A 23 -1.61 -22.42 19.75
CA LEU A 23 -0.24 -22.11 19.30
C LEU A 23 0.27 -23.16 18.29
N ASN A 24 -0.12 -24.42 18.45
CA ASN A 24 0.25 -25.48 17.52
C ASN A 24 -0.41 -25.29 16.14
N ASP A 25 -1.66 -24.82 16.08
CA ASP A 25 -2.35 -24.53 14.81
C ASP A 25 -1.61 -23.40 14.06
N VAL A 26 -1.12 -22.41 14.81
CA VAL A 26 -0.28 -21.33 14.26
C VAL A 26 1.06 -21.88 13.74
N GLU A 27 1.71 -22.79 14.46
CA GLU A 27 2.96 -23.43 14.03
C GLU A 27 2.80 -24.29 12.78
N GLU A 28 1.66 -25.00 12.67
CA GLU A 28 1.31 -25.78 11.48
C GLU A 28 1.13 -24.89 10.26
N ILE A 29 0.40 -23.77 10.39
CA ILE A 29 0.25 -22.77 9.32
C ILE A 29 1.60 -22.17 8.93
N LEU A 30 2.47 -21.88 9.90
CA LEU A 30 3.81 -21.32 9.66
C LEU A 30 4.81 -22.34 9.10
N GLY A 31 4.49 -23.64 9.13
CA GLY A 31 5.43 -24.72 8.80
C GLY A 31 6.68 -24.74 9.69
N SER A 32 6.63 -24.08 10.86
CA SER A 32 7.77 -23.96 11.77
C SER A 32 7.33 -23.60 13.18
N ASN A 33 8.14 -24.00 14.16
CA ASN A 33 7.85 -23.71 15.56
C ASN A 33 7.92 -22.21 15.86
N LEU A 34 7.04 -21.76 16.75
CA LEU A 34 7.04 -20.42 17.29
C LEU A 34 8.26 -20.26 18.22
N PRO A 35 8.87 -19.07 18.27
CA PRO A 35 9.97 -18.83 19.18
C PRO A 35 9.48 -18.94 20.63
N ARG A 36 10.40 -19.29 21.54
CA ARG A 36 10.13 -19.40 22.98
C ARG A 36 9.44 -18.16 23.55
N SER A 37 9.83 -16.97 23.07
CA SER A 37 9.22 -15.69 23.47
C SER A 37 7.72 -15.58 23.16
N ALA A 38 7.22 -16.24 22.10
CA ALA A 38 5.79 -16.29 21.81
C ALA A 38 4.99 -17.11 22.84
N ARG A 39 5.66 -18.05 23.54
CA ARG A 39 5.07 -18.90 24.58
C ARG A 39 5.19 -18.29 25.98
N GLU A 40 6.19 -17.43 26.19
CA GLU A 40 6.50 -16.86 27.51
C GLU A 40 5.98 -15.42 27.69
N HIS A 41 5.88 -14.65 26.61
CA HIS A 41 5.62 -13.21 26.70
C HIS A 41 4.36 -12.82 25.93
N ARG A 42 3.33 -12.35 26.65
CA ARG A 42 2.10 -11.82 26.04
C ARG A 42 2.36 -10.63 25.11
N THR A 43 3.40 -9.84 25.39
CA THR A 43 3.81 -8.69 24.56
C THR A 43 4.31 -9.10 23.17
N TRP A 44 4.71 -10.35 22.98
CA TRP A 44 5.03 -10.87 21.64
C TRP A 44 3.78 -10.85 20.72
N TRP A 45 2.61 -11.09 21.30
CA TRP A 45 1.30 -11.02 20.63
C TRP A 45 0.69 -9.62 20.65
N ALA A 46 1.46 -8.58 20.99
CA ALA A 46 0.96 -7.21 20.99
C ALA A 46 0.59 -6.74 19.58
N ASN A 47 -0.25 -5.71 19.52
CA ASN A 47 -0.67 -5.11 18.27
C ASN A 47 0.03 -3.76 18.02
N SER A 48 1.32 -3.69 18.34
CA SER A 48 2.09 -2.44 18.32
C SER A 48 2.49 -2.03 16.90
N GLY A 49 2.60 -3.01 15.98
CA GLY A 49 2.95 -2.76 14.58
C GLY A 49 4.34 -2.15 14.37
N GLY A 50 4.75 -1.95 13.12
CA GLY A 50 5.99 -1.28 12.77
C GLY A 50 7.18 -2.24 12.59
N SER A 51 8.17 -2.18 13.48
CA SER A 51 9.47 -2.86 13.32
C SER A 51 9.42 -4.39 13.52
N LEU A 52 8.34 -4.92 14.11
CA LEU A 52 8.24 -6.33 14.47
C LEU A 52 7.47 -7.11 13.40
N VAL A 53 8.25 -7.80 12.55
CA VAL A 53 7.77 -8.53 11.36
C VAL A 53 6.64 -9.54 11.66
N HIS A 54 6.61 -10.15 12.84
CA HIS A 54 5.56 -11.08 13.23
C HIS A 54 4.22 -10.39 13.48
N GLN A 55 4.21 -9.20 14.10
CA GLN A 55 2.98 -8.48 14.40
C GLN A 55 2.31 -7.96 13.13
N ASN A 56 3.12 -7.57 12.15
CA ASN A 56 2.63 -7.14 10.85
C ASN A 56 1.85 -8.27 10.15
N ALA A 57 2.11 -9.55 10.42
CA ALA A 57 1.41 -10.65 9.76
C ALA A 57 -0.12 -10.64 10.00
N TRP A 58 -0.57 -10.44 11.24
CA TRP A 58 -2.01 -10.35 11.50
C TRP A 58 -2.56 -8.95 11.25
N LEU A 59 -1.78 -7.89 11.55
CA LEU A 59 -2.20 -6.51 11.30
C LEU A 59 -2.44 -6.25 9.81
N ASP A 60 -1.52 -6.69 8.95
CA ASP A 60 -1.64 -6.56 7.49
C ASP A 60 -2.78 -7.43 6.93
N ALA A 61 -3.14 -8.52 7.62
CA ALA A 61 -4.31 -9.34 7.27
C ALA A 61 -5.65 -8.69 7.70
N GLY A 62 -5.62 -7.55 8.38
CA GLY A 62 -6.81 -6.90 8.94
C GLY A 62 -7.29 -7.52 10.25
N TRP A 63 -6.40 -8.19 11.00
CA TRP A 63 -6.69 -8.82 12.29
C TRP A 63 -5.87 -8.19 13.41
N ARG A 64 -6.37 -8.28 14.64
CA ARG A 64 -5.63 -7.97 15.88
C ARG A 64 -5.76 -9.13 16.84
N VAL A 65 -4.76 -9.30 17.69
CA VAL A 65 -4.89 -10.17 18.85
C VAL A 65 -5.81 -9.47 19.86
N GLU A 66 -6.96 -10.07 20.14
CA GLU A 66 -7.90 -9.62 21.17
C GLU A 66 -7.49 -10.14 22.55
N ARG A 67 -7.08 -11.41 22.63
CA ARG A 67 -6.74 -12.06 23.91
C ARG A 67 -5.65 -13.10 23.73
N THR A 68 -4.75 -13.19 24.70
CA THR A 68 -3.69 -14.21 24.76
C THR A 68 -3.81 -14.98 26.06
N ASP A 69 -4.03 -16.30 25.96
CA ASP A 69 -4.06 -17.25 27.08
C ASP A 69 -2.92 -18.28 26.90
N LEU A 70 -1.70 -17.85 27.26
CA LEU A 70 -0.49 -18.67 27.15
C LEU A 70 -0.53 -19.97 27.99
N PRO A 71 -1.08 -19.98 29.23
CA PRO A 71 -1.25 -21.23 29.99
C PRO A 71 -2.08 -22.28 29.25
N ARG A 72 -3.08 -21.85 28.46
CA ARG A 72 -3.89 -22.75 27.61
C ARG A 72 -3.35 -22.90 26.19
N ASN A 73 -2.23 -22.25 25.86
CA ASN A 73 -1.66 -22.16 24.53
C ASN A 73 -2.67 -21.66 23.48
N VAL A 74 -3.48 -20.66 23.82
CA VAL A 74 -4.51 -20.10 22.92
C VAL A 74 -4.29 -18.61 22.71
N VAL A 75 -4.45 -18.17 21.46
CA VAL A 75 -4.49 -16.77 21.06
C VAL A 75 -5.77 -16.52 20.29
N VAL A 76 -6.50 -15.49 20.68
CA VAL A 76 -7.73 -15.07 20.02
C VAL A 76 -7.43 -13.89 19.13
N PHE A 77 -7.58 -14.11 17.82
CA PHE A 77 -7.55 -13.07 16.83
C PHE A 77 -8.96 -12.56 16.57
N ARG A 78 -9.10 -11.26 16.38
CA ARG A 78 -10.35 -10.61 15.95
C ARG A 78 -10.08 -9.73 14.74
N ARG A 79 -10.96 -9.81 13.75
CA ARG A 79 -10.91 -8.96 12.57
C ARG A 79 -11.18 -7.51 12.95
N LEU A 80 -10.33 -6.59 12.49
CA LEU A 80 -10.55 -5.16 12.66
C LEU A 80 -11.74 -4.74 11.80
N ARG A 81 -12.86 -4.42 12.45
CA ARG A 81 -13.84 -3.52 11.83
C ARG A 81 -13.23 -2.13 11.92
N ILE A 82 -12.78 -1.56 10.80
CA ILE A 82 -12.47 -0.13 10.78
C ILE A 82 -13.79 0.59 11.08
N GLY A 83 -13.83 1.27 12.24
CA GLY A 83 -15.06 1.82 12.80
C GLY A 83 -15.63 2.94 11.95
N GLY A 84 -16.89 2.75 11.54
CA GLY A 84 -17.76 3.78 10.98
C GLY A 84 -19.21 3.27 11.04
N THR A 85 -19.93 3.68 12.07
CA THR A 85 -21.32 3.32 12.42
C THR A 85 -21.55 1.91 12.97
N SER A 86 -21.55 1.80 14.30
CA SER A 86 -22.72 1.18 14.92
C SER A 86 -23.92 2.01 14.45
N LEU A 87 -24.71 1.49 13.52
CA LEU A 87 -26.06 2.02 13.36
C LEU A 87 -26.71 1.90 14.74
N ALA A 88 -26.87 3.07 15.36
CA ALA A 88 -27.59 3.25 16.60
C ALA A 88 -28.90 2.48 16.51
N GLY A 89 -29.23 1.78 17.60
CA GLY A 89 -30.42 0.97 17.72
C GLY A 89 -31.67 1.71 17.27
N GLY A 90 -32.23 1.29 16.14
CA GLY A 90 -33.62 1.48 15.83
C GLY A 90 -34.43 0.35 16.42
N ASN A 91 -34.50 0.26 17.76
CA ASN A 91 -35.54 -0.54 18.42
C ASN A 91 -36.88 0.21 18.31
N GLY A 92 -37.31 0.46 17.07
CA GLY A 92 -38.66 0.87 16.76
C GLY A 92 -39.53 -0.36 16.75
N ARG A 93 -40.34 -0.56 17.79
CA ARG A 93 -41.43 -1.53 17.77
C ARG A 93 -42.33 -1.24 16.57
N ALA A 94 -42.16 -1.97 15.47
CA ALA A 94 -43.05 -1.92 14.32
C ALA A 94 -44.23 -2.86 14.59
N ASN A 95 -45.26 -2.35 15.26
CA ASN A 95 -46.57 -2.97 15.25
C ASN A 95 -47.36 -2.35 14.08
N GLY A 96 -47.19 -2.91 12.89
CA GLY A 96 -47.88 -2.52 11.66
C GLY A 96 -47.50 -3.47 10.52
N ARG A 97 -48.48 -3.99 9.78
CA ARG A 97 -48.25 -4.91 8.65
C ARG A 97 -47.27 -4.27 7.66
N ASP A 98 -46.12 -4.91 7.48
CA ASP A 98 -45.04 -4.41 6.62
C ASP A 98 -45.46 -4.49 5.14
N SER A 99 -45.95 -3.36 4.60
CA SER A 99 -46.50 -3.21 3.23
C SER A 99 -45.44 -3.08 2.14
N ARG A 100 -44.16 -3.28 2.48
CA ARG A 100 -43.05 -3.16 1.54
C ARG A 100 -43.09 -4.25 0.47
N SER A 101 -42.88 -3.85 -0.78
CA SER A 101 -42.75 -4.78 -1.90
C SER A 101 -41.53 -5.69 -1.73
N ALA A 102 -41.51 -6.82 -2.44
CA ALA A 102 -40.36 -7.73 -2.43
C ALA A 102 -39.06 -7.01 -2.85
N SER A 103 -39.16 -6.11 -3.83
CA SER A 103 -38.03 -5.31 -4.33
C SER A 103 -37.50 -4.32 -3.29
N GLU A 104 -38.37 -3.69 -2.49
CA GLU A 104 -37.94 -2.79 -1.40
C GLU A 104 -37.24 -3.54 -0.27
N LYS A 105 -37.69 -4.76 0.03
CA LYS A 105 -37.04 -5.64 1.01
C LYS A 105 -35.67 -6.10 0.49
N GLN A 106 -35.58 -6.49 -0.77
CA GLN A 106 -34.31 -6.85 -1.42
C GLN A 106 -33.34 -5.67 -1.46
N LEU A 107 -33.81 -4.47 -1.84
CA LEU A 107 -32.98 -3.25 -1.81
C LEU A 107 -32.49 -2.94 -0.40
N SER A 108 -33.36 -3.05 0.61
CA SER A 108 -32.97 -2.82 2.01
C SER A 108 -31.86 -3.79 2.47
N GLN A 109 -31.94 -5.05 2.05
CA GLN A 109 -30.90 -6.06 2.31
C GLN A 109 -29.59 -5.75 1.57
N THR A 110 -29.65 -5.41 0.28
CA THR A 110 -28.47 -5.01 -0.50
C THR A 110 -27.79 -3.77 0.08
N MET A 111 -28.58 -2.74 0.44
CA MET A 111 -28.07 -1.51 1.04
C MET A 111 -27.40 -1.74 2.39
N ALA A 112 -27.80 -2.75 3.16
CA ALA A 112 -27.13 -3.10 4.41
C ALA A 112 -25.71 -3.65 4.16
N SER A 113 -25.50 -4.38 3.07
CA SER A 113 -24.18 -4.86 2.65
C SER A 113 -23.31 -3.73 2.10
N LEU A 114 -23.85 -2.88 1.23
CA LEU A 114 -23.11 -1.77 0.59
C LEU A 114 -22.64 -0.69 1.59
N ARG A 115 -23.29 -0.59 2.75
CA ARG A 115 -22.90 0.34 3.82
C ARG A 115 -21.81 -0.20 4.74
N GLN A 116 -21.36 -1.44 4.52
CA GLN A 116 -20.26 -1.98 5.31
C GLN A 116 -18.97 -1.18 5.03
N PRO A 117 -18.10 -0.97 6.04
CA PRO A 117 -16.81 -0.33 5.84
C PRO A 117 -15.98 -1.14 4.85
N VAL A 118 -15.42 -0.47 3.86
CA VAL A 118 -14.49 -1.06 2.89
C VAL A 118 -13.07 -0.65 3.27
N THR A 119 -12.14 -1.62 3.31
CA THR A 119 -10.71 -1.32 3.52
C THR A 119 -9.94 -1.56 2.23
N VAL A 120 -9.23 -0.52 1.78
CA VAL A 120 -8.31 -0.59 0.65
C VAL A 120 -6.90 -0.29 1.13
N THR A 121 -5.98 -1.22 0.91
CA THR A 121 -4.57 -1.07 1.31
C THR A 121 -3.67 -1.19 0.09
N LEU A 122 -2.74 -0.24 -0.07
CA LEU A 122 -1.63 -0.36 -1.00
C LEU A 122 -0.38 -0.79 -0.24
N ARG A 123 0.24 -1.89 -0.68
CA ARG A 123 1.61 -2.25 -0.30
C ARG A 123 2.51 -2.03 -1.51
N ALA A 124 3.56 -1.22 -1.36
CA ALA A 124 4.51 -0.94 -2.42
C ALA A 124 5.94 -1.02 -1.91
N GLU A 125 6.85 -1.52 -2.74
CA GLU A 125 8.28 -1.62 -2.45
C GLU A 125 9.08 -0.80 -3.47
N TRP A 126 9.79 0.22 -2.96
CA TRP A 126 10.69 1.06 -3.75
C TRP A 126 11.99 0.32 -4.07
N SER A 127 12.44 0.43 -5.32
CA SER A 127 13.78 0.04 -5.76
C SER A 127 14.61 1.29 -6.04
N VAL A 128 15.81 1.33 -5.48
CA VAL A 128 16.75 2.43 -5.71
C VAL A 128 17.23 2.40 -7.16
N MET A 129 17.14 3.53 -7.87
CA MET A 129 17.80 3.72 -9.15
C MET A 129 19.14 4.45 -8.97
N GLY A 130 19.19 5.42 -8.04
CA GLY A 130 20.38 6.15 -7.64
C GLY A 130 20.34 7.63 -8.01
N GLU A 131 21.49 8.31 -7.89
CA GLU A 131 21.65 9.73 -8.22
C GLU A 131 21.43 9.98 -9.73
N VAL A 132 20.46 10.82 -10.06
CA VAL A 132 20.00 11.04 -11.45
C VAL A 132 21.13 11.54 -12.35
N GLN A 133 22.01 12.39 -11.83
CA GLN A 133 23.16 12.93 -12.56
C GLN A 133 24.21 11.87 -12.88
N LYS A 134 24.36 10.84 -12.03
CA LYS A 134 25.42 9.83 -12.14
C LYS A 134 24.98 8.57 -12.88
N VAL A 135 23.73 8.16 -12.73
CA VAL A 135 23.24 6.87 -13.26
C VAL A 135 22.79 6.99 -14.73
N PRO A 136 23.46 6.34 -15.70
CA PRO A 136 23.08 6.41 -17.10
C PRO A 136 21.74 5.70 -17.38
N CYS A 137 21.02 6.09 -18.43
CA CYS A 137 19.74 5.46 -18.78
C CYS A 137 19.87 3.99 -19.19
N SER A 138 21.07 3.55 -19.59
CA SER A 138 21.38 2.16 -19.93
C SER A 138 21.64 1.27 -18.72
N GLU A 139 21.65 1.83 -17.50
CA GLU A 139 21.91 1.09 -16.28
C GLU A 139 20.80 0.08 -15.98
N SER A 140 21.17 -1.10 -15.48
CA SER A 140 20.23 -2.18 -15.19
C SER A 140 19.18 -1.84 -14.12
N SER A 141 19.47 -0.83 -13.27
CA SER A 141 18.54 -0.31 -12.27
C SER A 141 17.39 0.49 -12.90
N VAL A 142 17.53 0.96 -14.14
CA VAL A 142 16.56 1.77 -14.89
C VAL A 142 15.70 0.87 -15.78
N PRO A 143 14.45 0.51 -15.38
CA PRO A 143 13.64 -0.42 -16.15
C PRO A 143 13.08 0.21 -17.42
N LEU A 144 12.94 -0.62 -18.47
CA LEU A 144 12.22 -0.28 -19.70
C LEU A 144 10.70 -0.38 -19.56
N SER A 145 10.22 -1.02 -18.49
CA SER A 145 8.79 -1.29 -18.27
C SER A 145 8.03 -0.06 -17.77
N SER A 146 6.71 -0.21 -17.65
CA SER A 146 5.87 0.67 -16.86
C SER A 146 6.28 0.65 -15.38
N GLY A 147 5.92 1.70 -14.64
CA GLY A 147 6.29 1.85 -13.23
C GLY A 147 5.87 3.19 -12.65
N ILE A 148 6.26 3.43 -11.40
CA ILE A 148 6.05 4.72 -10.73
C ILE A 148 7.39 5.21 -10.20
N LEU A 149 7.80 6.37 -10.66
CA LEU A 149 9.04 7.02 -10.24
C LEU A 149 8.77 7.91 -9.03
N ARG A 150 9.76 8.01 -8.15
CA ARG A 150 9.88 9.08 -7.16
C ARG A 150 11.20 9.79 -7.39
N ILE A 151 11.13 11.06 -7.73
CA ILE A 151 12.28 11.95 -7.77
C ILE A 151 12.34 12.72 -6.47
N THR A 152 13.46 12.63 -5.76
CA THR A 152 13.71 13.42 -4.56
C THR A 152 14.78 14.45 -4.87
N THR A 153 14.49 15.72 -4.63
CA THR A 153 15.48 16.81 -4.73
C THR A 153 15.68 17.49 -3.40
N LEU A 154 16.88 18.01 -3.18
CA LEU A 154 17.23 18.74 -1.97
C LEU A 154 17.69 20.15 -2.32
N LYS A 155 16.85 21.14 -2.03
CA LYS A 155 17.15 22.57 -2.22
C LYS A 155 17.04 23.30 -0.90
N ASP A 156 18.06 24.08 -0.54
CA ASP A 156 18.12 24.84 0.73
C ASP A 156 17.84 23.95 1.96
N ASN A 157 18.35 22.71 1.94
CA ASN A 157 18.14 21.68 2.97
C ASN A 157 16.67 21.23 3.14
N VAL A 158 15.80 21.53 2.18
CA VAL A 158 14.40 21.09 2.12
C VAL A 158 14.27 20.01 1.06
N ALA A 159 13.93 18.79 1.48
CA ALA A 159 13.66 17.69 0.57
C ALA A 159 12.25 17.83 -0.04
N THR A 160 12.17 17.72 -1.36
CA THR A 160 10.89 17.68 -2.09
C THR A 160 10.82 16.42 -2.94
N THR A 161 9.65 15.79 -2.97
CA THR A 161 9.42 14.56 -3.74
C THR A 161 8.43 14.78 -4.87
N THR A 162 8.68 14.16 -6.02
CA THR A 162 7.74 14.14 -7.15
C THR A 162 7.45 12.69 -7.51
N ILE A 163 6.18 12.30 -7.42
CA ILE A 163 5.68 11.00 -7.85
C ILE A 163 5.23 11.11 -9.31
N ILE A 164 5.67 10.17 -10.15
CA ILE A 164 5.43 10.18 -11.59
C ILE A 164 5.04 8.77 -12.06
N PRO A 165 3.76 8.50 -12.39
CA PRO A 165 3.39 7.29 -13.11
C PRO A 165 3.99 7.34 -14.53
N ALA A 166 4.63 6.25 -14.95
CA ALA A 166 5.29 6.16 -16.24
C ALA A 166 4.86 4.90 -16.99
N GLN A 167 4.42 5.05 -18.24
CA GLN A 167 4.22 3.91 -19.15
C GLN A 167 5.55 3.29 -19.58
N ALA A 168 6.60 4.10 -19.69
CA ALA A 168 7.96 3.67 -19.93
C ALA A 168 8.90 4.42 -18.99
N VAL A 169 9.35 3.76 -17.92
CA VAL A 169 10.18 4.38 -16.88
C VAL A 169 11.46 4.99 -17.45
N GLN A 170 12.17 4.27 -18.33
CA GLN A 170 13.40 4.78 -18.94
C GLN A 170 13.19 6.08 -19.73
N ALA A 171 12.07 6.22 -20.46
CA ALA A 171 11.79 7.41 -21.26
C ALA A 171 11.58 8.65 -20.36
N VAL A 172 10.76 8.50 -19.31
CA VAL A 172 10.55 9.58 -18.32
C VAL A 172 11.84 9.88 -17.56
N TYR A 173 12.59 8.86 -17.13
CA TYR A 173 13.88 9.05 -16.47
C TYR A 173 14.90 9.80 -17.33
N ARG A 174 14.93 9.52 -18.64
CA ARG A 174 15.78 10.24 -19.61
C ARG A 174 15.40 11.72 -19.66
N GLN A 175 14.12 12.05 -19.72
CA GLN A 175 13.64 13.44 -19.69
C GLN A 175 14.06 14.16 -18.40
N VAL A 176 13.90 13.51 -17.23
CA VAL A 176 14.36 14.07 -15.94
C VAL A 176 15.87 14.31 -15.93
N ARG A 177 16.66 13.35 -16.44
CA ARG A 177 18.12 13.47 -16.53
C ARG A 177 18.56 14.59 -17.47
N MET A 178 17.87 14.77 -18.59
CA MET A 178 18.12 15.87 -19.53
C MET A 178 17.74 17.22 -18.92
N ALA A 179 16.62 17.31 -18.18
CA ALA A 179 16.21 18.54 -17.50
C ALA A 179 17.21 19.00 -16.41
N LEU A 180 17.97 18.07 -15.83
CA LEU A 180 18.99 18.33 -14.79
C LEU A 180 20.41 18.57 -15.34
N LYS A 181 20.68 18.24 -16.61
CA LYS A 181 21.96 18.52 -17.27
C LYS A 181 21.86 19.81 -18.08
N ASP A 182 22.82 20.71 -17.92
CA ASP A 182 23.00 21.84 -18.83
C ASP A 182 23.26 21.34 -20.26
N GLY A 183 22.44 21.79 -21.22
CA GLY A 183 22.88 22.35 -22.49
C GLY A 183 23.59 21.50 -23.55
N ASP A 184 23.78 20.20 -23.41
CA ASP A 184 24.34 19.39 -24.51
C ASP A 184 23.73 17.99 -24.61
N CYS A 185 22.66 17.90 -25.40
CA CYS A 185 22.24 16.66 -26.03
C CYS A 185 21.99 16.99 -27.50
N GLY A 186 22.93 16.55 -28.34
CA GLY A 186 22.77 16.58 -29.79
C GLY A 186 21.45 15.93 -30.23
N ASP A 187 20.87 16.58 -31.24
CA ASP A 187 19.78 16.17 -32.12
C ASP A 187 18.47 15.66 -31.48
N GLY A 188 17.48 16.56 -31.46
CA GLY A 188 16.18 16.24 -32.06
C GLY A 188 14.95 16.14 -31.15
N GLU A 189 15.09 16.03 -29.83
CA GLU A 189 13.93 16.00 -28.94
C GLU A 189 13.77 17.35 -28.24
N VAL A 190 12.79 18.13 -28.72
CA VAL A 190 12.33 19.36 -28.08
C VAL A 190 11.88 18.99 -26.66
N MET A 191 12.65 19.44 -25.68
CA MET A 191 12.29 19.36 -24.27
C MET A 191 10.91 19.97 -24.06
N ASP A 192 10.02 19.24 -23.39
CA ASP A 192 8.78 19.82 -22.92
C ASP A 192 9.12 20.81 -21.77
N ALA A 193 9.12 22.10 -22.09
CA ALA A 193 9.37 23.16 -21.12
C ALA A 193 8.35 23.13 -19.98
N GLU A 194 7.14 22.63 -20.24
CA GLU A 194 6.11 22.41 -19.22
C GLU A 194 6.53 21.31 -18.25
N PHE A 195 7.15 20.23 -18.74
CA PHE A 195 7.68 19.15 -17.90
C PHE A 195 8.81 19.63 -16.97
N LYS A 196 9.76 20.43 -17.48
CA LYS A 196 10.84 21.02 -16.66
C LYS A 196 10.26 21.96 -15.59
N GLN A 197 9.27 22.78 -15.95
CA GLN A 197 8.59 23.67 -15.02
C GLN A 197 7.79 22.90 -13.97
N ALA A 198 7.07 21.85 -14.36
CA ALA A 198 6.25 21.05 -13.47
C ALA A 198 7.07 20.29 -12.42
N LEU A 199 8.27 19.85 -12.79
CA LEU A 199 9.21 19.19 -11.88
C LEU A 199 9.89 20.14 -10.89
N GLU A 200 9.83 21.46 -11.10
CA GLU A 200 10.56 22.47 -10.30
C GLU A 200 12.06 22.19 -10.16
N LEU A 201 12.64 21.47 -11.12
CA LEU A 201 14.06 21.18 -11.12
C LEU A 201 14.81 22.44 -11.54
N SER A 202 15.53 23.04 -10.60
CA SER A 202 16.58 23.99 -10.94
C SER A 202 17.87 23.24 -11.28
N GLU A 203 18.64 23.80 -12.21
CA GLU A 203 19.96 23.31 -12.58
C GLU A 203 20.85 23.13 -11.33
N ASN A 204 21.70 22.10 -11.37
CA ASN A 204 22.66 21.76 -10.32
C ASN A 204 22.09 21.37 -8.94
N VAL A 205 20.78 21.09 -8.82
CA VAL A 205 20.22 20.53 -7.59
C VAL A 205 20.45 19.01 -7.56
N PRO A 206 21.01 18.44 -6.48
CA PRO A 206 21.15 16.99 -6.36
C PRO A 206 19.79 16.32 -6.38
N ALA A 207 19.68 15.25 -7.16
CA ALA A 207 18.43 14.51 -7.34
C ALA A 207 18.68 13.00 -7.27
N GLU A 208 17.86 12.31 -6.49
CA GLU A 208 17.82 10.85 -6.45
C GLU A 208 16.50 10.34 -7.03
N CYS A 209 16.57 9.17 -7.67
CA CYS A 209 15.42 8.51 -8.25
C CYS A 209 15.23 7.11 -7.65
N ASP A 210 13.99 6.82 -7.30
CA ASP A 210 13.51 5.49 -6.95
C ASP A 210 12.38 5.08 -7.90
N VAL A 211 12.14 3.77 -8.01
CA VAL A 211 11.05 3.22 -8.83
C VAL A 211 10.30 2.12 -8.09
N VAL A 212 8.97 2.15 -8.16
CA VAL A 212 8.14 0.96 -7.94
C VAL A 212 7.97 0.25 -9.28
N LYS A 213 8.51 -0.97 -9.37
CA LYS A 213 8.48 -1.81 -10.57
C LYS A 213 7.18 -2.64 -10.64
N PRO A 214 6.79 -3.14 -11.83
CA PRO A 214 5.71 -4.11 -11.93
C PRO A 214 5.99 -5.31 -11.01
N GLY A 215 4.98 -5.71 -10.24
CA GLY A 215 5.10 -6.78 -9.25
C GLY A 215 5.65 -6.36 -7.89
N ASN A 216 6.05 -5.10 -7.70
CA ASN A 216 6.43 -4.52 -6.40
C ASN A 216 5.29 -3.71 -5.75
N ALA A 217 4.09 -3.74 -6.32
CA ALA A 217 2.90 -3.11 -5.76
C ALA A 217 1.74 -4.12 -5.68
N TRP A 218 1.00 -4.07 -4.58
CA TRP A 218 -0.18 -4.89 -4.33
C TRP A 218 -1.32 -4.02 -3.81
N ILE A 219 -2.49 -4.17 -4.44
CA ILE A 219 -3.74 -3.54 -4.00
C ILE A 219 -4.55 -4.62 -3.30
N LEU A 220 -4.89 -4.38 -2.03
CA LEU A 220 -5.70 -5.27 -1.20
C LEU A 220 -7.06 -4.63 -0.91
N THR A 221 -8.13 -5.36 -1.17
CA THR A 221 -9.50 -4.98 -0.83
C THR A 221 -10.09 -6.07 0.08
N ASP A 222 -10.47 -5.69 1.30
CA ASP A 222 -11.09 -6.59 2.30
C ASP A 222 -10.32 -7.89 2.58
N GLY A 223 -8.98 -7.82 2.48
CA GLY A 223 -8.06 -8.94 2.74
C GLY A 223 -7.67 -9.75 1.50
N ARG A 224 -8.29 -9.51 0.34
CA ARG A 224 -7.90 -10.13 -0.93
C ARG A 224 -7.07 -9.15 -1.73
N GLY A 225 -5.84 -9.54 -2.06
CA GLY A 225 -4.89 -8.69 -2.77
C GLY A 225 -4.44 -9.25 -4.09
N ARG A 226 -4.25 -8.38 -5.08
CA ARG A 226 -3.56 -8.72 -6.33
C ARG A 226 -2.41 -7.75 -6.60
N LYS A 227 -1.45 -8.20 -7.40
CA LYS A 227 -0.39 -7.31 -7.90
C LYS A 227 -1.03 -6.21 -8.74
N ALA A 228 -0.50 -5.00 -8.59
CA ALA A 228 -0.91 -3.89 -9.39
C ALA A 228 -0.51 -4.13 -10.86
N ASN A 229 -1.43 -3.88 -11.79
CA ASN A 229 -1.12 -3.89 -13.22
C ASN A 229 -0.70 -2.48 -13.65
N PHE A 230 0.58 -2.27 -13.92
CA PHE A 230 1.08 -0.97 -14.37
C PHE A 230 0.94 -0.73 -15.88
N ASP A 231 0.55 -1.73 -16.66
CA ASP A 231 0.25 -1.54 -18.08
C ASP A 231 -1.16 -0.97 -18.28
N ASP A 232 -2.04 -1.14 -17.28
CA ASP A 232 -3.31 -0.43 -17.19
C ASP A 232 -3.07 1.00 -16.67
N PRO A 233 -3.38 2.05 -17.46
CA PRO A 233 -3.15 3.43 -17.06
C PRO A 233 -3.95 3.83 -15.81
N GLU A 234 -5.19 3.36 -15.65
CA GLU A 234 -6.03 3.74 -14.51
C GLU A 234 -5.47 3.16 -13.20
N GLU A 235 -5.04 1.91 -13.25
CA GLU A 235 -4.46 1.24 -12.08
C GLU A 235 -3.07 1.79 -11.73
N ARG A 236 -2.24 2.10 -12.72
CA ARG A 236 -0.96 2.80 -12.52
C ARG A 236 -1.17 4.17 -11.85
N ASP A 237 -2.16 4.93 -12.32
CA ASP A 237 -2.50 6.24 -11.74
C ASP A 237 -3.07 6.13 -10.33
N LEU A 238 -3.90 5.12 -10.04
CA LEU A 238 -4.41 4.85 -8.70
C LEU A 238 -3.25 4.61 -7.72
N VAL A 239 -2.29 3.75 -8.09
CA VAL A 239 -1.13 3.47 -7.22
C VAL A 239 -0.28 4.73 -7.03
N ALA A 240 -0.06 5.52 -8.08
CA ALA A 240 0.67 6.78 -7.97
C ALA A 240 -0.04 7.79 -7.05
N GLN A 241 -1.36 7.90 -7.15
CA GLN A 241 -2.17 8.75 -6.29
C GLN A 241 -2.10 8.32 -4.81
N LEU A 242 -2.13 7.02 -4.54
CA LEU A 242 -2.01 6.48 -3.17
C LEU A 242 -0.60 6.71 -2.59
N LEU A 243 0.45 6.55 -3.39
CA LEU A 243 1.83 6.87 -2.98
C LEU A 243 2.00 8.36 -2.71
N TYR A 244 1.41 9.23 -3.54
CA TYR A 244 1.39 10.67 -3.30
C TYR A 244 0.67 11.04 -1.99
N ILE A 245 -0.50 10.43 -1.70
CA ILE A 245 -1.19 10.65 -0.43
C ILE A 245 -0.33 10.18 0.75
N GLN A 246 0.37 9.05 0.62
CA GLN A 246 1.30 8.53 1.64
C GLN A 246 2.43 9.54 1.94
N GLU A 247 2.98 10.18 0.90
CA GLU A 247 4.00 11.24 1.05
C GLU A 247 3.44 12.45 1.82
N ILE A 248 2.24 12.93 1.49
CA ILE A 248 1.55 14.02 2.21
C ILE A 248 1.34 13.65 3.69
N GLN A 249 0.80 12.45 3.96
CA GLN A 249 0.53 11.99 5.32
C GLN A 249 1.80 11.82 6.15
N SER A 250 2.95 11.63 5.49
CA SER A 250 4.26 11.61 6.14
C SER A 250 4.85 13.01 6.37
N GLY A 251 4.11 14.07 6.06
CA GLY A 251 4.57 15.46 6.19
C GLY A 251 5.58 15.90 5.14
N ARG A 252 5.74 15.15 4.03
CA ARG A 252 6.69 15.51 2.97
C ARG A 252 6.08 16.51 2.00
N LYS A 253 6.87 17.49 1.57
CA LYS A 253 6.51 18.38 0.47
C LYS A 253 6.60 17.58 -0.82
N THR A 254 5.45 17.21 -1.36
CA THR A 254 5.37 16.28 -2.49
C THR A 254 4.49 16.80 -3.63
N ARG A 255 4.67 16.23 -4.81
CA ARG A 255 3.87 16.49 -6.02
C ARG A 255 3.52 15.18 -6.71
N LEU A 256 2.39 15.18 -7.40
CA LEU A 256 2.04 14.15 -8.36
C LEU A 256 2.05 14.78 -9.75
N LEU A 257 2.97 14.32 -10.59
CA LEU A 257 3.08 14.76 -11.98
C LEU A 257 2.60 13.64 -12.89
N ARG A 258 1.51 13.88 -13.63
CA ARG A 258 1.04 12.97 -14.67
C ARG A 258 1.68 13.39 -15.98
N VAL A 259 2.44 12.49 -16.60
CA VAL A 259 3.02 12.72 -17.92
C VAL A 259 2.01 12.21 -18.94
N SER A 260 1.57 13.10 -19.84
CA SER A 260 0.67 12.80 -20.95
C SER A 260 1.35 11.97 -22.03
#